data_AF-A0A6L8Q3S1-F1
#
_entry.id   AF-A0A6L8Q3S1-F1
#
_cell.length_a   1.000
_cell.length_b   1.000
_cell.length_c   1.000
_cell.angle_alpha   90.00
_cell.angle_beta   90.00
_cell.angle_gamma   90.00
#
_symmetry.space_group_name_H-M   'P 1'
#
loop_
_entity.id
_entity.type
_entity.pdbx_description
1 polymer ?
#
loop_
_entity_poly.entity_id
_entity_poly.type
_entity_poly.pdbx_seq_one_letter_code
_entity_poly.pdbx_strand_id
1 'polypeptide(L)'
;MAKRYGTTGEIVGKRVLLDKSTPKKPEAVKRLGKVRHCVFHPTQRRFVGFIVKRPDLLWMFRRKDVFVAYNGYDVVDGRIVVSQAPEATGKGACKAMGVNYDDCVLWAGLPVMGEDGTVYGTVGDVSFDPKTGEVRSLTVTQGATANALLGVREIPGHLIRGFKRGIGTALSVNGQDEGEEPILGAILVSDEVAELSVEGGLAAKAGEATAVVADRARETVEAVKPAVSTATKAAGKAVNAGAYATGRQIKRASGMFSAFKEEYDKARKEDD
;
A
#
# COMPACT_ATOMS: atom_id res chain seq x y z
N MET A 1 -2.95 13.23 -23.53
CA MET A 1 -2.39 12.04 -22.83
C MET A 1 -3.39 11.60 -21.79
N ALA A 2 -3.74 10.31 -21.73
CA ALA A 2 -4.65 9.80 -20.70
C ALA A 2 -4.01 10.02 -19.32
N LYS A 3 -4.75 10.64 -18.41
CA LYS A 3 -4.31 10.82 -17.02
C LYS A 3 -4.14 9.43 -16.40
N ARG A 4 -3.04 9.19 -15.71
CA ARG A 4 -2.87 7.99 -14.86
C ARG A 4 -2.62 8.45 -13.43
N TYR A 5 -3.11 7.66 -12.49
CA TYR A 5 -2.92 7.96 -11.07
C TYR A 5 -1.47 7.69 -10.66
N GLY A 6 -0.91 8.58 -9.86
CA GLY A 6 0.49 8.55 -9.42
C GLY A 6 0.66 8.21 -7.94
N THR A 7 -0.42 8.09 -7.18
CA THR A 7 -0.36 7.68 -5.77
C THR A 7 -1.36 6.58 -5.45
N THR A 8 -1.09 5.82 -4.40
CA THR A 8 -2.00 4.76 -3.94
C THR A 8 -3.32 5.32 -3.42
N GLY A 9 -3.31 6.50 -2.80
CA GLY A 9 -4.48 7.21 -2.30
C GLY A 9 -5.44 7.65 -3.40
N GLU A 10 -4.90 7.99 -4.58
CA GLU A 10 -5.72 8.28 -5.75
C GLU A 10 -6.41 7.03 -6.33
N ILE A 11 -5.79 5.85 -6.21
CA ILE A 11 -6.27 4.60 -6.81
C ILE A 11 -7.25 3.86 -5.89
N VAL A 12 -6.93 3.73 -4.61
CA VAL A 12 -7.69 2.89 -3.67
C VAL A 12 -9.14 3.39 -3.58
N GLY A 13 -10.10 2.46 -3.64
CA GLY A 13 -11.53 2.75 -3.60
C GLY A 13 -12.15 3.21 -4.92
N LYS A 14 -11.35 3.53 -5.96
CA LYS A 14 -11.87 3.92 -7.27
C LYS A 14 -12.67 2.80 -7.92
N ARG A 15 -13.70 3.19 -8.68
CA ARG A 15 -14.49 2.26 -9.49
C ARG A 15 -13.68 1.79 -10.68
N VAL A 16 -13.74 0.48 -10.93
CA VAL A 16 -13.04 -0.17 -12.03
C VAL A 16 -14.04 -0.76 -13.00
N LEU A 17 -13.83 -0.48 -14.28
CA LEU A 17 -14.59 -0.97 -15.42
C LEU A 17 -13.68 -1.83 -16.30
N LEU A 18 -14.24 -2.84 -16.94
CA LEU A 18 -13.62 -3.56 -18.04
C LEU A 18 -14.04 -2.91 -19.34
N ASP A 19 -13.08 -2.64 -20.21
CA ASP A 19 -13.36 -2.32 -21.59
C ASP A 19 -14.06 -3.52 -22.28
N LYS A 20 -15.15 -3.21 -22.97
CA LYS A 20 -15.94 -4.11 -23.82
C LYS A 20 -16.25 -3.47 -25.17
N SER A 21 -15.47 -2.46 -25.54
CA SER A 21 -15.54 -1.78 -26.82
C SER A 21 -15.43 -2.78 -27.96
N THR A 22 -16.26 -2.55 -28.97
CA THR A 22 -16.25 -3.27 -30.25
C THR A 22 -16.43 -2.24 -31.36
N PRO A 23 -16.12 -2.56 -32.63
CA PRO A 23 -16.36 -1.63 -33.73
C PRO A 23 -17.81 -1.13 -33.81
N LYS A 24 -18.78 -1.92 -33.34
CA LYS A 24 -20.22 -1.55 -33.30
C LYS A 24 -20.62 -0.74 -32.06
N LYS A 25 -19.84 -0.80 -30.98
CA LYS A 25 -20.10 -0.13 -29.70
C LYS A 25 -18.77 0.31 -29.08
N PRO A 26 -18.23 1.47 -29.49
CA PRO A 26 -16.89 1.90 -29.10
C PRO A 26 -16.76 2.27 -27.62
N GLU A 27 -17.86 2.65 -26.96
CA GLU A 27 -17.87 3.08 -25.55
C GLU A 27 -18.37 2.00 -24.57
N ALA A 28 -18.52 0.76 -25.05
CA ALA A 28 -19.06 -0.31 -24.23
C ALA A 28 -18.11 -0.66 -23.08
N VAL A 29 -18.61 -0.57 -21.85
CA VAL A 29 -17.88 -0.90 -20.62
C VAL A 29 -18.70 -1.78 -19.71
N LYS A 30 -18.05 -2.62 -18.91
CA LYS A 30 -18.69 -3.48 -17.89
C LYS A 30 -18.12 -3.20 -16.51
N ARG A 31 -18.97 -3.11 -15.49
CA ARG A 31 -18.50 -2.97 -14.10
C ARG A 31 -17.66 -4.18 -13.68
N LEU A 32 -16.43 -3.92 -13.24
CA LEU A 32 -15.55 -4.93 -12.66
C LEU A 32 -15.67 -4.93 -11.14
N GLY A 33 -15.53 -3.77 -10.50
CA GLY A 33 -15.47 -3.68 -9.05
C GLY A 33 -14.95 -2.36 -8.52
N LYS A 34 -14.26 -2.41 -7.38
CA LYS A 34 -13.53 -1.28 -6.79
C LYS A 34 -12.11 -1.72 -6.44
N VAL A 35 -11.15 -0.80 -6.54
CA VAL A 35 -9.79 -1.08 -6.07
C VAL A 35 -9.79 -1.25 -4.55
N ARG A 36 -9.19 -2.35 -4.10
CA ARG A 36 -9.12 -2.74 -2.69
C ARG A 36 -7.72 -2.54 -2.12
N HIS A 37 -6.69 -2.99 -2.81
CA HIS A 37 -5.30 -2.93 -2.36
C HIS A 37 -4.34 -2.66 -3.52
N CYS A 38 -3.24 -1.97 -3.22
CA CYS A 38 -2.11 -1.74 -4.13
C CYS A 38 -1.03 -2.79 -3.88
N VAL A 39 -0.41 -3.28 -4.96
CA VAL A 39 0.51 -4.42 -4.95
C VAL A 39 1.90 -3.96 -5.37
N PHE A 40 2.90 -4.33 -4.59
CA PHE A 40 4.30 -3.97 -4.78
C PHE A 40 5.15 -5.21 -4.97
N HIS A 41 6.26 -5.03 -5.68
CA HIS A 41 7.24 -6.07 -5.94
C HIS A 41 7.90 -6.49 -4.61
N PRO A 42 8.20 -7.79 -4.39
CA PRO A 42 8.80 -8.27 -3.14
C PRO A 42 10.17 -7.67 -2.84
N THR A 43 11.01 -7.53 -3.88
CA THR A 43 12.41 -7.08 -3.76
C THR A 43 12.68 -5.70 -4.36
N GLN A 44 12.06 -5.36 -5.49
CA GLN A 44 12.24 -4.08 -6.16
C GLN A 44 11.31 -3.00 -5.58
N ARG A 45 11.75 -1.74 -5.62
CA ARG A 45 10.94 -0.56 -5.23
C ARG A 45 9.96 -0.19 -6.34
N ARG A 46 9.02 -1.09 -6.61
CA ARG A 46 8.14 -0.99 -7.77
C ARG A 46 6.70 -1.34 -7.41
N PHE A 47 5.80 -0.44 -7.76
CA PHE A 47 4.37 -0.66 -7.87
C PHE A 47 4.07 -1.54 -9.09
N VAL A 48 3.42 -2.67 -8.86
CA VAL A 48 3.16 -3.69 -9.90
C VAL A 48 1.72 -3.58 -10.42
N GLY A 49 0.80 -3.12 -9.58
CA GLY A 49 -0.61 -2.99 -9.93
C GLY A 49 -1.51 -2.97 -8.71
N PHE A 50 -2.78 -3.35 -8.90
CA PHE A 50 -3.76 -3.33 -7.82
C PHE A 50 -4.77 -4.46 -7.90
N ILE A 51 -5.39 -4.75 -6.76
CA ILE A 51 -6.42 -5.77 -6.59
C ILE A 51 -7.79 -5.11 -6.64
N VAL A 52 -8.65 -5.62 -7.50
CA VAL A 52 -10.03 -5.18 -7.66
C VAL A 52 -10.97 -6.16 -6.97
N LYS A 53 -11.68 -5.67 -5.95
CA LYS A 53 -12.75 -6.42 -5.31
C LYS A 53 -13.98 -6.42 -6.22
N ARG A 54 -14.38 -7.62 -6.67
CA ARG A 54 -15.60 -7.80 -7.47
C ARG A 54 -16.82 -7.82 -6.54
N PRO A 55 -17.98 -7.31 -7.00
CA PRO A 55 -19.23 -7.48 -6.27
C PRO A 55 -19.61 -8.96 -6.21
N ASP A 56 -20.11 -9.40 -5.05
CA ASP A 56 -20.52 -10.78 -4.82
C ASP A 56 -21.71 -11.15 -5.73
N LEU A 57 -21.73 -12.39 -6.19
CA LEU A 57 -22.83 -12.91 -7.00
C LEU A 57 -24.03 -13.16 -6.09
N LEU A 58 -25.18 -12.56 -6.43
CA LEU A 58 -26.42 -12.62 -5.64
C LEU A 58 -26.22 -12.22 -4.16
N TRP A 59 -25.20 -11.41 -3.87
CA TRP A 59 -24.76 -11.03 -2.51
C TRP A 59 -24.34 -12.17 -1.57
N MET A 60 -24.43 -13.43 -2.01
CA MET A 60 -24.11 -14.61 -1.19
C MET A 60 -22.80 -15.26 -1.62
N PHE A 61 -22.51 -15.26 -2.93
CA PHE A 61 -21.37 -15.99 -3.46
C PHE A 61 -20.21 -15.04 -3.73
N ARG A 62 -19.18 -15.14 -2.88
CA ARG A 62 -18.02 -14.28 -2.97
C ARG A 62 -17.28 -14.51 -4.28
N ARG A 63 -17.21 -13.48 -5.11
CA ARG A 63 -16.41 -13.52 -6.34
C ARG A 63 -14.94 -13.30 -6.00
N LYS A 64 -14.06 -14.06 -6.65
CA LYS A 64 -12.60 -13.88 -6.53
C LYS A 64 -12.22 -12.44 -6.91
N ASP A 65 -11.24 -11.85 -6.26
CA ASP A 65 -10.74 -10.54 -6.65
C ASP A 65 -10.05 -10.62 -8.03
N VAL A 66 -9.69 -9.50 -8.66
CA VAL A 66 -8.97 -9.48 -9.95
C VAL A 66 -7.74 -8.59 -9.83
N PHE A 67 -6.58 -9.13 -10.20
CA PHE A 67 -5.35 -8.35 -10.30
C PHE A 67 -5.30 -7.59 -11.64
N VAL A 68 -4.95 -6.31 -11.58
CA VAL A 68 -4.77 -5.42 -12.74
C VAL A 68 -3.37 -4.84 -12.68
N ALA A 69 -2.63 -4.94 -13.79
CA ALA A 69 -1.26 -4.41 -13.89
C ALA A 69 -1.24 -2.88 -13.94
N TYR A 70 -0.15 -2.27 -13.48
CA TYR A 70 0.02 -0.81 -13.49
C TYR A 70 -0.07 -0.20 -14.91
N ASN A 71 0.27 -0.97 -15.95
CA ASN A 71 0.19 -0.56 -17.36
C ASN A 71 -1.08 -1.04 -18.07
N GLY A 72 -1.95 -1.79 -17.40
CA GLY A 72 -3.13 -2.46 -17.98
C GLY A 72 -4.42 -1.64 -18.01
N TYR A 73 -4.38 -0.35 -17.70
CA TYR A 73 -5.57 0.48 -17.58
C TYR A 73 -5.31 1.93 -18.00
N ASP A 74 -6.41 2.62 -18.30
CA ASP A 74 -6.44 4.08 -18.47
C ASP A 74 -7.50 4.69 -17.55
N VAL A 75 -7.38 5.99 -17.28
CA VAL A 75 -8.38 6.73 -16.51
C VAL A 75 -9.24 7.56 -17.45
N VAL A 76 -10.55 7.26 -17.44
CA VAL A 76 -11.57 7.95 -18.24
C VAL A 76 -12.63 8.47 -17.28
N ASP A 77 -12.86 9.79 -17.28
CA ASP A 77 -13.80 10.47 -16.37
C ASP A 77 -13.63 10.10 -14.88
N GLY A 78 -12.38 10.00 -14.44
CA GLY A 78 -12.05 9.63 -13.06
C GLY A 78 -12.32 8.15 -12.70
N ARG A 79 -12.68 7.32 -13.69
CA ARG A 79 -12.88 5.88 -13.54
C ARG A 79 -11.70 5.13 -14.16
N ILE A 80 -11.33 4.01 -13.56
CA ILE A 80 -10.31 3.12 -14.10
C ILE A 80 -10.98 2.22 -15.13
N VAL A 81 -10.51 2.25 -16.37
CA VAL A 81 -10.96 1.38 -17.46
C VAL A 81 -9.82 0.44 -17.82
N VAL A 82 -10.03 -0.84 -17.56
CA VAL A 82 -9.04 -1.91 -17.79
C VAL A 82 -9.12 -2.34 -19.25
N SER A 83 -7.97 -2.42 -19.91
CA SER A 83 -7.83 -2.84 -21.30
C SER A 83 -8.28 -4.29 -21.51
N GLN A 84 -8.68 -4.62 -22.74
CA GLN A 84 -9.00 -5.99 -23.17
C GLN A 84 -7.74 -6.85 -23.39
N ALA A 85 -6.56 -6.24 -23.36
CA ALA A 85 -5.29 -6.92 -23.60
C ALA A 85 -5.03 -8.02 -22.53
N PRO A 86 -4.56 -9.22 -22.91
CA PRO A 86 -4.25 -10.30 -21.97
C PRO A 86 -3.26 -9.89 -20.87
N GLU A 87 -2.31 -9.01 -21.19
CA GLU A 87 -1.32 -8.46 -20.27
C GLU A 87 -1.88 -7.45 -19.27
N ALA A 88 -3.15 -7.05 -19.38
CA ALA A 88 -3.75 -6.09 -18.45
C ALA A 88 -4.10 -6.71 -17.09
N THR A 89 -4.39 -8.02 -17.04
CA THR A 89 -4.94 -8.66 -15.83
C THR A 89 -4.37 -10.05 -15.56
N GLY A 90 -4.45 -10.45 -14.28
CA GLY A 90 -4.21 -11.82 -13.84
C GLY A 90 -2.90 -12.43 -14.32
N LYS A 91 -2.95 -13.68 -14.81
CA LYS A 91 -1.76 -14.44 -15.22
C LYS A 91 -1.01 -13.80 -16.39
N GLY A 92 -1.75 -13.23 -17.35
CA GLY A 92 -1.16 -12.57 -18.51
C GLY A 92 -0.31 -11.38 -18.09
N ALA A 93 -0.85 -10.55 -17.18
CA ALA A 93 -0.11 -9.46 -16.55
C ALA A 93 1.15 -9.94 -15.82
N CYS A 94 1.03 -10.98 -14.98
CA CYS A 94 2.16 -11.51 -14.21
C CYS A 94 3.27 -12.02 -15.12
N LYS A 95 2.91 -12.74 -16.18
CA LYS A 95 3.84 -13.25 -17.19
C LYS A 95 4.52 -12.11 -17.95
N ALA A 96 3.77 -11.10 -18.37
CA ALA A 96 4.30 -9.96 -19.11
C ALA A 96 5.29 -9.12 -18.28
N MET A 97 5.06 -9.02 -16.97
CA MET A 97 5.93 -8.28 -16.06
C MET A 97 7.09 -9.11 -15.49
N GLY A 98 7.09 -10.45 -15.69
CA GLY A 98 8.07 -11.34 -15.09
C GLY A 98 7.97 -11.39 -13.56
N VAL A 99 6.79 -11.16 -13.00
CA VAL A 99 6.56 -11.09 -11.55
C VAL A 99 5.73 -12.28 -11.10
N ASN A 100 6.16 -12.93 -10.02
CA ASN A 100 5.30 -13.88 -9.30
C ASN A 100 4.36 -13.12 -8.37
N TYR A 101 3.06 -13.21 -8.65
CA TYR A 101 2.04 -12.52 -7.87
C TYR A 101 1.96 -13.01 -6.42
N ASP A 102 2.21 -14.30 -6.18
CA ASP A 102 2.11 -14.87 -4.83
C ASP A 102 3.25 -14.39 -3.92
N ASP A 103 4.35 -13.91 -4.51
CA ASP A 103 5.46 -13.29 -3.77
C ASP A 103 5.25 -11.78 -3.55
N CYS A 104 4.28 -11.17 -4.24
CA CYS A 104 4.05 -9.73 -4.12
C CYS A 104 3.49 -9.33 -2.76
N VAL A 105 3.75 -8.08 -2.40
CA VAL A 105 3.50 -7.57 -1.05
C VAL A 105 2.58 -6.35 -1.09
N LEU A 106 1.76 -6.25 -0.06
CA LEU A 106 0.96 -5.06 0.21
C LEU A 106 1.73 -4.21 1.21
N TRP A 107 2.12 -2.99 0.84
CA TRP A 107 2.86 -2.12 1.75
C TRP A 107 1.95 -1.41 2.76
N ALA A 108 0.68 -1.20 2.41
CA ALA A 108 -0.26 -0.46 3.22
C ALA A 108 -0.34 -0.99 4.66
N GLY A 109 -0.07 -0.11 5.63
CA GLY A 109 -0.13 -0.44 7.06
C GLY A 109 1.08 -1.22 7.60
N LEU A 110 2.06 -1.59 6.78
CA LEU A 110 3.32 -2.16 7.28
C LEU A 110 4.11 -1.11 8.07
N PRO A 111 4.88 -1.52 9.10
CA PRO A 111 5.77 -0.62 9.80
C PRO A 111 6.90 -0.14 8.88
N VAL A 112 7.32 1.10 9.07
CA VAL A 112 8.49 1.70 8.42
C VAL A 112 9.63 1.73 9.43
N MET A 113 10.73 1.07 9.12
CA MET A 113 11.85 0.85 10.05
C MET A 113 13.19 1.27 9.45
N GLY A 114 14.04 1.90 10.26
CA GLY A 114 15.46 2.12 9.95
C GLY A 114 16.26 0.82 9.96
N GLU A 115 17.46 0.88 9.40
CA GLU A 115 18.47 -0.19 9.47
C GLU A 115 18.96 -0.40 10.91
N ASP A 116 18.92 0.66 11.72
CA ASP A 116 19.15 0.65 13.17
C ASP A 116 18.01 0.01 14.01
N GLY A 117 16.88 -0.34 13.37
CA GLY A 117 15.70 -0.89 14.04
C GLY A 117 14.71 0.15 14.59
N THR A 118 14.98 1.45 14.41
CA THR A 118 14.06 2.53 14.80
C THR A 118 12.76 2.45 14.00
N VAL A 119 11.61 2.52 14.67
CA VAL A 119 10.28 2.50 14.03
C VAL A 119 9.78 3.93 13.86
N TYR A 120 9.57 4.36 12.62
CA TYR A 120 9.12 5.73 12.30
C TYR A 120 7.58 5.87 12.26
N GLY A 121 6.87 4.77 12.03
CA GLY A 121 5.41 4.73 11.90
C GLY A 121 4.98 3.61 10.96
N THR A 122 3.85 3.78 10.29
CA THR A 122 3.37 2.84 9.26
C THR A 122 3.29 3.50 7.88
N VAL A 123 3.28 2.68 6.84
CA VAL A 123 3.15 3.15 5.45
C VAL A 123 1.78 3.80 5.24
N GLY A 124 1.79 5.06 4.81
CA GLY A 124 0.65 5.83 4.35
C GLY A 124 0.46 5.74 2.84
N ASP A 125 0.29 6.89 2.18
CA ASP A 125 0.25 6.98 0.72
C ASP A 125 1.64 6.79 0.11
N VAL A 126 1.71 6.04 -0.98
CA VAL A 126 2.94 5.80 -1.76
C VAL A 126 2.79 6.45 -3.12
N SER A 127 3.76 7.27 -3.51
CA SER A 127 3.85 7.87 -4.84
C SER A 127 4.75 7.02 -5.75
N PHE A 128 4.40 6.94 -7.03
CA PHE A 128 5.14 6.16 -8.01
C PHE A 128 5.01 6.78 -9.41
N ASP A 129 5.93 6.40 -10.29
CA ASP A 129 5.86 6.72 -11.70
C ASP A 129 4.75 5.90 -12.37
N PRO A 130 3.71 6.52 -12.98
CA PRO A 130 2.61 5.77 -13.59
C PRO A 130 2.98 4.95 -14.83
N LYS A 131 4.15 5.21 -15.43
CA LYS A 131 4.64 4.53 -16.65
C LYS A 131 5.61 3.41 -16.35
N THR A 132 6.42 3.51 -15.29
CA THR A 132 7.40 2.49 -14.92
C THR A 132 6.99 1.67 -13.70
N GLY A 133 6.15 2.26 -12.85
CA GLY A 133 5.80 1.74 -11.53
C GLY A 133 6.88 2.02 -10.47
N GLU A 134 7.96 2.73 -10.79
CA GLU A 134 9.02 3.04 -9.82
C GLU A 134 8.48 3.87 -8.66
N VAL A 135 8.72 3.42 -7.43
CA VAL A 135 8.30 4.14 -6.21
C VAL A 135 9.15 5.40 -6.04
N ARG A 136 8.50 6.56 -5.95
CA ARG A 136 9.15 7.88 -5.85
C ARG A 136 9.22 8.40 -4.42
N SER A 137 8.20 8.15 -3.61
CA SER A 137 8.18 8.47 -2.19
C SER A 137 7.12 7.66 -1.45
N LEU A 138 7.22 7.59 -0.13
CA LEU A 138 6.12 7.12 0.73
C LEU A 138 5.93 8.08 1.89
N THR A 139 4.68 8.27 2.30
CA THR A 139 4.36 8.99 3.54
C THR A 139 4.35 8.02 4.71
N VAL A 140 4.83 8.48 5.86
CA VAL A 140 4.78 7.74 7.12
C VAL A 140 3.67 8.32 7.99
N THR A 141 2.75 7.46 8.40
CA THR A 141 1.61 7.82 9.25
C THR A 141 1.74 7.20 10.62
N GLN A 142 1.33 7.94 11.66
CA GLN A 142 1.17 7.43 13.03
C GLN A 142 -0.31 7.38 13.43
N GLY A 143 -1.22 7.58 12.47
CA GLY A 143 -2.67 7.70 12.67
C GLY A 143 -3.14 9.15 12.59
N ALA A 144 -4.42 9.34 12.25
CA ALA A 144 -4.97 10.66 11.92
C ALA A 144 -4.76 11.71 13.03
N THR A 145 -5.00 11.34 14.29
CA THR A 145 -4.80 12.23 15.46
C THR A 145 -3.33 12.60 15.64
N ALA A 146 -2.42 11.64 15.52
CA ALA A 146 -0.99 11.88 15.66
C ALA A 146 -0.46 12.75 14.50
N ASN A 147 -0.89 12.48 13.27
CA ASN A 147 -0.50 13.26 12.09
C ASN A 147 -0.99 14.71 12.17
N ALA A 148 -2.19 14.96 12.74
CA ALA A 148 -2.68 16.32 12.94
C ALA A 148 -1.84 17.11 13.96
N LEU A 149 -1.24 16.43 14.94
CA LEU A 149 -0.41 17.04 15.97
C LEU A 149 1.04 17.20 15.52
N LEU A 150 1.65 16.12 15.03
CA LEU A 150 3.08 16.00 14.77
C LEU A 150 3.45 16.20 13.29
N GLY A 151 2.47 16.14 12.39
CA GLY A 151 2.69 16.18 10.94
C GLY A 151 2.87 14.79 10.32
N VAL A 152 3.12 14.77 9.02
CA VAL A 152 3.39 13.57 8.22
C VAL A 152 4.80 13.69 7.67
N ARG A 153 5.57 12.60 7.74
CA ARG A 153 6.90 12.55 7.13
C ARG A 153 6.80 11.95 5.75
N GLU A 154 7.39 12.60 4.75
CA GLU A 154 7.56 12.03 3.42
C GLU A 154 8.99 11.48 3.28
N ILE A 155 9.11 10.22 2.89
CA ILE A 155 10.38 9.53 2.66
C ILE A 155 10.63 9.44 1.16
N PRO A 156 11.72 10.04 0.64
CA PRO A 156 12.12 9.93 -0.75
C PRO A 156 12.48 8.48 -1.15
N GLY A 157 12.21 8.15 -2.41
CA GLY A 157 12.38 6.80 -2.97
C GLY A 157 13.79 6.25 -2.87
N HIS A 158 14.82 7.11 -2.91
CA HIS A 158 16.22 6.69 -2.80
C HIS A 158 16.58 6.18 -1.38
N LEU A 159 15.87 6.64 -0.35
CA LEU A 159 16.05 6.19 1.04
C LEU A 159 15.24 4.92 1.36
N ILE A 160 14.27 4.57 0.52
CA ILE A 160 13.53 3.32 0.66
C ILE A 160 14.44 2.17 0.24
N ARG A 161 14.65 1.17 1.09
CA ARG A 161 15.32 -0.10 0.74
C ARG A 161 14.33 -1.12 0.21
N GLY A 162 13.06 -1.01 0.63
CA GLY A 162 11.96 -1.82 0.17
C GLY A 162 11.43 -2.74 1.26
N PHE A 163 10.68 -3.76 0.85
CA PHE A 163 10.11 -4.70 1.80
C PHE A 163 11.16 -5.70 2.31
N LYS A 164 11.15 -5.97 3.62
CA LYS A 164 12.04 -6.93 4.28
C LYS A 164 11.24 -7.89 5.15
N ARG A 165 11.44 -9.20 4.96
CA ARG A 165 10.91 -10.26 5.82
C ARG A 165 11.78 -10.45 7.07
N GLY A 166 11.18 -10.92 8.16
CA GLY A 166 11.87 -11.25 9.41
C GLY A 166 12.00 -10.09 10.41
N ILE A 167 11.49 -8.91 10.07
CA ILE A 167 11.46 -7.73 10.96
C ILE A 167 10.07 -7.12 10.97
N GLY A 168 9.75 -6.31 11.99
CA GLY A 168 8.48 -5.58 12.05
C GLY A 168 7.30 -6.40 12.53
N THR A 169 6.19 -6.38 11.78
CA THR A 169 4.90 -6.92 12.23
C THR A 169 4.56 -8.25 11.56
N ALA A 170 3.71 -9.04 12.19
CA ALA A 170 3.21 -10.29 11.63
C ALA A 170 2.43 -10.03 10.33
N LEU A 171 2.86 -10.69 9.26
CA LEU A 171 2.20 -10.68 7.97
C LEU A 171 1.08 -11.71 7.97
N SER A 172 -0.01 -11.38 7.28
CA SER A 172 -1.03 -12.38 6.96
C SER A 172 -0.58 -13.19 5.76
N VAL A 173 -0.09 -14.42 6.00
CA VAL A 173 0.27 -15.38 4.95
C VAL A 173 -0.86 -16.42 4.83
N ASN A 174 -1.34 -16.67 3.61
CA ASN A 174 -2.38 -17.69 3.40
C ASN A 174 -1.77 -19.09 3.54
N GLY A 175 -2.48 -19.99 4.22
CA GLY A 175 -2.03 -21.37 4.43
C GLY A 175 -1.05 -21.54 5.60
N GLN A 176 -0.81 -20.47 6.37
CA GLN A 176 -0.10 -20.58 7.64
C GLN A 176 -1.05 -21.20 8.68
N ASP A 177 -0.70 -22.38 9.17
CA ASP A 177 -1.49 -23.10 10.17
C ASP A 177 -1.47 -22.37 11.52
N GLU A 178 -2.56 -22.50 12.29
CA GLU A 178 -2.64 -22.01 13.66
C GLU A 178 -1.60 -22.76 14.53
N GLY A 179 -0.40 -22.20 14.65
CA GLY A 179 0.72 -22.79 15.39
C GLY A 179 2.10 -22.51 14.79
N GLU A 180 2.17 -22.10 13.52
CA GLU A 180 3.45 -21.72 12.89
C GLU A 180 3.89 -20.32 13.31
N GLU A 181 5.21 -20.11 13.44
CA GLU A 181 5.77 -18.81 13.78
C GLU A 181 5.36 -17.72 12.77
N PRO A 182 4.81 -16.58 13.23
CA PRO A 182 4.31 -15.55 12.34
C PRO A 182 5.45 -15.00 11.47
N ILE A 183 5.25 -15.00 10.15
CA ILE A 183 6.21 -14.40 9.22
C ILE A 183 6.15 -12.89 9.42
N LEU A 184 7.25 -12.28 9.84
CA LEU A 184 7.31 -10.83 10.07
C LEU A 184 7.65 -10.06 8.77
N GLY A 185 7.18 -8.83 8.65
CA GLY A 185 7.61 -7.91 7.61
C GLY A 185 7.49 -6.42 7.96
N ALA A 186 8.36 -5.63 7.31
CA ALA A 186 8.41 -4.17 7.39
C ALA A 186 8.85 -3.57 6.05
N ILE A 187 8.66 -2.26 5.89
CA ILE A 187 9.38 -1.47 4.89
C ILE A 187 10.65 -0.93 5.54
N LEU A 188 11.79 -1.35 5.02
CA LEU A 188 13.10 -0.91 5.45
C LEU A 188 13.46 0.40 4.73
N VAL A 189 13.98 1.36 5.49
CA VAL A 189 14.48 2.65 5.00
C VAL A 189 15.87 2.92 5.57
N SER A 190 16.63 3.78 4.91
CA SER A 190 17.94 4.23 5.39
C SER A 190 17.80 5.01 6.69
N ASP A 191 18.81 4.94 7.55
CA ASP A 191 18.83 5.68 8.83
C ASP A 191 18.84 7.21 8.67
N GLU A 192 19.26 7.70 7.50
CA GLU A 192 19.16 9.12 7.09
C GLU A 192 17.74 9.69 7.19
N VAL A 193 16.71 8.82 7.19
CA VAL A 193 15.31 9.22 7.42
C VAL A 193 15.11 9.91 8.76
N ALA A 194 15.96 9.67 9.76
CA ALA A 194 15.88 10.34 11.06
C ALA A 194 15.92 11.86 10.94
N GLU A 195 16.72 12.38 10.00
CA GLU A 195 16.99 13.81 9.79
C GLU A 195 15.93 14.52 8.95
N LEU A 196 15.02 13.77 8.31
CA LEU A 196 13.97 14.37 7.49
C LEU A 196 13.00 15.18 8.34
N SER A 197 12.73 16.41 7.89
CA SER A 197 11.68 17.25 8.46
C SER A 197 10.32 16.57 8.36
N VAL A 198 9.51 16.78 9.38
CA VAL A 198 8.11 16.35 9.37
C VAL A 198 7.27 17.51 8.83
N GLU A 199 6.45 17.26 7.81
CA GLU A 199 5.64 18.29 7.19
C GLU A 199 4.27 18.41 7.86
N GLY A 200 3.87 19.65 8.18
CA GLY A 200 2.57 19.92 8.77
C GLY A 200 2.47 19.55 10.25
N GLY A 201 1.24 19.52 10.76
CA GLY A 201 0.97 19.33 12.19
C GLY A 201 0.94 20.64 12.99
N LEU A 202 0.14 20.65 14.06
CA LEU A 202 0.03 21.81 14.95
C LEU A 202 1.36 22.17 15.62
N ALA A 203 2.22 21.19 15.88
CA ALA A 203 3.54 21.41 16.47
C ALA A 203 4.49 22.14 15.51
N ALA A 204 4.51 21.77 14.22
CA ALA A 204 5.32 22.46 13.22
C ALA A 204 4.84 23.90 13.02
N LYS A 205 3.51 24.12 12.95
CA LYS A 205 2.93 25.46 12.84
C LYS A 205 3.19 26.33 14.07
N ALA A 206 3.13 25.74 15.27
CA ALA A 206 3.50 26.43 16.50
C ALA A 206 5.00 26.76 16.51
N GLY A 207 5.86 25.83 16.08
CA GLY A 207 7.29 26.03 15.93
C GLY A 207 7.66 27.13 14.94
N GLU A 208 7.02 27.19 13.77
CA GLU A 208 7.20 28.25 12.77
C GLU A 208 6.74 29.61 13.31
N ALA A 209 5.56 29.67 13.94
CA ALA A 209 5.04 30.90 14.55
C ALA A 209 5.93 31.39 15.72
N THR A 210 6.54 30.47 16.46
CA THR A 210 7.47 30.80 17.56
C THR A 210 8.86 31.14 17.03
N ALA A 211 9.32 30.51 15.95
CA ALA A 211 10.63 30.77 15.31
C ALA A 211 10.72 32.18 14.72
N VAL A 212 9.61 32.71 14.20
CA VAL A 212 9.49 34.13 13.80
C VAL A 212 9.61 35.08 15.02
N VAL A 213 9.60 34.55 16.25
CA VAL A 213 9.79 35.29 17.51
C VAL A 213 11.02 34.79 18.30
N ALA A 214 11.78 33.81 17.79
CA ALA A 214 12.77 33.04 18.55
C ALA A 214 14.23 33.49 18.42
N ASP A 215 14.50 34.79 18.43
CA ASP A 215 15.85 35.27 18.78
C ASP A 215 16.16 35.14 20.30
N ARG A 216 15.24 34.59 21.12
CA ARG A 216 15.36 34.71 22.60
C ARG A 216 15.00 33.52 23.49
N ALA A 217 14.95 32.28 23.03
CA ALA A 217 14.55 31.16 23.91
C ALA A 217 15.37 29.87 23.72
N ARG A 218 16.62 29.85 24.21
CA ARG A 218 17.42 28.63 24.32
C ARG A 218 17.20 27.84 25.61
N GLU A 219 16.50 28.39 26.61
CA GLU A 219 16.38 27.76 27.94
C GLU A 219 15.16 26.82 28.10
N THR A 220 14.14 26.89 27.25
CA THR A 220 12.91 26.09 27.42
C THR A 220 12.95 24.71 26.76
N VAL A 221 13.95 24.42 25.92
CA VAL A 221 14.05 23.14 25.17
C VAL A 221 14.47 21.97 26.07
N GLU A 222 15.19 22.22 27.17
CA GLU A 222 15.65 21.14 28.06
C GLU A 222 14.56 20.57 28.98
N ALA A 223 13.58 21.38 29.36
CA ALA A 223 12.51 20.97 30.29
C ALA A 223 11.46 20.03 29.66
N VAL A 224 11.36 19.98 28.33
CA VAL A 224 10.26 19.28 27.62
C VAL A 224 10.71 17.93 27.02
N LYS A 225 12.04 17.68 26.94
CA LYS A 225 12.62 16.39 26.51
C LYS A 225 12.00 15.15 27.18
N PRO A 226 11.80 15.10 28.52
CA PRO A 226 11.25 13.91 29.15
C PRO A 226 9.76 13.70 28.84
N ALA A 227 8.98 14.77 28.73
CA ALA A 227 7.57 14.70 28.36
C ALA A 227 7.37 14.25 26.89
N VAL A 228 8.22 14.74 25.98
CA VAL A 228 8.23 14.34 24.56
C VAL A 228 8.64 12.88 24.41
N SER A 229 9.65 12.41 25.16
CA SER A 229 10.11 11.01 25.19
C SER A 229 9.04 10.04 25.71
N THR A 230 8.30 10.46 26.74
CA THR A 230 7.23 9.64 27.33
C THR A 230 6.00 9.60 26.42
N ALA A 231 5.65 10.72 25.79
CA ALA A 231 4.60 10.80 24.78
C ALA A 231 4.94 9.99 23.51
N THR A 232 6.19 10.01 23.04
CA THR A 232 6.64 9.18 21.90
C THR A 232 6.64 7.69 22.25
N LYS A 233 7.05 7.29 23.45
CA LYS A 233 6.95 5.88 23.90
C LYS A 233 5.50 5.40 24.02
N ALA A 234 4.60 6.25 24.53
CA ALA A 234 3.19 5.92 24.64
C ALA A 234 2.51 5.84 23.26
N ALA A 235 2.83 6.79 22.37
CA ALA A 235 2.40 6.76 20.96
C ALA A 235 2.94 5.50 20.26
N GLY A 236 4.21 5.13 20.45
CA GLY A 236 4.81 3.91 19.89
C GLY A 236 4.12 2.62 20.35
N LYS A 237 3.74 2.54 21.64
CA LYS A 237 2.95 1.40 22.17
C LYS A 237 1.53 1.34 21.59
N ALA A 238 0.87 2.48 21.44
CA ALA A 238 -0.48 2.56 20.85
C ALA A 238 -0.46 2.29 19.33
N VAL A 239 0.58 2.75 18.63
CA VAL A 239 0.82 2.45 17.21
C VAL A 239 1.08 0.96 17.01
N ASN A 240 1.85 0.29 17.88
CA ASN A 240 2.03 -1.17 17.82
C ASN A 240 0.70 -1.91 17.99
N ALA A 241 -0.18 -1.48 18.90
CA ALA A 241 -1.50 -2.09 19.07
C ALA A 241 -2.44 -1.80 17.87
N GLY A 242 -2.39 -0.59 17.30
CA GLY A 242 -3.15 -0.22 16.10
C GLY A 242 -2.66 -0.91 14.83
N ALA A 243 -1.35 -1.09 14.68
CA ALA A 243 -0.71 -1.87 13.62
C ALA A 243 -1.03 -3.37 13.76
N TYR A 244 -1.13 -3.89 14.99
CA TYR A 244 -1.55 -5.27 15.26
C TYR A 244 -3.03 -5.52 14.88
N ALA A 245 -3.91 -4.57 15.18
CA ALA A 245 -5.33 -4.63 14.81
C ALA A 245 -5.55 -4.43 13.29
N THR A 246 -4.77 -3.55 12.66
CA THR A 246 -4.79 -3.32 11.20
C THR A 246 -4.14 -4.49 10.45
N GLY A 247 -3.09 -5.10 11.00
CA GLY A 247 -2.43 -6.30 10.49
C GLY A 247 -3.37 -7.50 10.37
N ARG A 248 -4.30 -7.67 11.33
CA ARG A 248 -5.42 -8.64 11.22
C ARG A 248 -6.39 -8.35 10.05
N GLN A 249 -6.45 -7.11 9.56
CA GLN A 249 -7.30 -6.69 8.43
C GLN A 249 -6.60 -6.72 7.07
N ILE A 250 -5.27 -6.93 6.99
CA ILE A 250 -4.52 -7.18 5.74
C ILE A 250 -4.80 -8.62 5.24
N LYS A 251 -6.09 -8.98 5.17
CA LYS A 251 -6.57 -10.33 4.87
C LYS A 251 -6.88 -10.43 3.38
N ARG A 252 -6.15 -11.32 2.69
CA ARG A 252 -6.46 -11.98 1.40
C ARG A 252 -5.90 -11.32 0.12
N ALA A 253 -4.67 -11.68 -0.27
CA ALA A 253 -4.18 -11.49 -1.65
C ALA A 253 -3.68 -12.79 -2.34
N SER A 254 -3.05 -13.75 -1.64
CA SER A 254 -2.28 -14.84 -2.28
C SER A 254 -2.93 -16.24 -2.36
N GLY A 255 -4.25 -16.38 -2.31
CA GLY A 255 -4.96 -17.68 -2.45
C GLY A 255 -5.57 -17.91 -3.85
N MET A 256 -5.16 -17.13 -4.85
CA MET A 256 -5.95 -16.93 -6.08
C MET A 256 -5.50 -17.81 -7.26
N PHE A 257 -4.26 -18.31 -7.29
CA PHE A 257 -3.75 -19.15 -8.39
C PHE A 257 -3.87 -20.65 -8.13
N SER A 258 -3.67 -21.13 -6.90
CA SER A 258 -3.92 -22.54 -6.51
C SER A 258 -5.39 -22.91 -6.69
N ALA A 259 -6.29 -22.08 -6.17
CA ALA A 259 -7.74 -22.24 -6.34
C ALA A 259 -8.24 -21.93 -7.77
N PHE A 260 -7.42 -21.34 -8.66
CA PHE A 260 -7.74 -21.19 -10.08
C PHE A 260 -7.39 -22.47 -10.86
N LYS A 261 -6.27 -23.11 -10.51
CA LYS A 261 -5.87 -24.41 -11.06
C LYS A 261 -6.89 -25.50 -10.71
N GLU A 262 -7.30 -25.56 -9.44
CA GLU A 262 -8.30 -26.53 -8.98
C GLU A 262 -9.67 -26.36 -9.65
N GLU A 263 -10.12 -25.12 -9.90
CA GLU A 263 -11.42 -24.86 -10.55
C GLU A 263 -11.39 -25.08 -12.07
N TYR A 264 -10.26 -24.79 -12.74
CA TYR A 264 -10.06 -25.10 -14.16
C TYR A 264 -9.98 -26.61 -14.40
N ASP A 265 -9.25 -27.33 -13.54
CA ASP A 265 -9.15 -28.79 -13.61
C ASP A 265 -10.48 -29.47 -13.22
N LYS A 266 -11.31 -28.83 -12.39
CA LYS A 266 -12.67 -29.29 -12.08
C LYS A 266 -13.65 -29.02 -13.24
N ALA A 267 -13.63 -27.82 -13.82
CA ALA A 267 -14.46 -27.49 -14.97
C ALA A 267 -14.11 -28.33 -16.22
N ARG A 268 -12.84 -28.73 -16.39
CA ARG A 268 -12.41 -29.67 -17.44
C ARG A 268 -12.86 -31.11 -17.24
N LYS A 269 -13.23 -31.51 -16.01
CA LYS A 269 -13.67 -32.87 -15.67
C LYS A 269 -15.19 -33.03 -15.61
N GLU A 270 -15.94 -31.94 -15.69
CA GLU A 270 -17.41 -31.95 -15.75
C GLU A 270 -17.95 -31.87 -17.20
N ASP A 271 -17.07 -31.74 -18.21
CA ASP A 271 -17.38 -31.69 -19.64
C ASP A 271 -16.94 -32.96 -20.43
N ASP A 272 -16.54 -34.05 -19.73
CA ASP A 272 -16.35 -35.41 -20.27
C ASP A 272 -17.36 -36.38 -19.59
#